data_AF-A0A6P0XP94-F1
#
_entry.id   AF-A0A6P0XP94-F1
#
_cell.length_a   1.000
_cell.length_b   1.000
_cell.length_c   1.000
_cell.angle_alpha   90.00
_cell.angle_beta   90.00
_cell.angle_gamma   90.00
#
_symmetry.space_group_name_H-M   'P 1'
#
loop_
_entity.id
_entity.type
_entity.pdbx_description
1 polymer ?
#
loop_
_entity_poly.entity_id
_entity_poly.type
_entity_poly.pdbx_seq_one_letter_code
_entity_poly.pdbx_strand_id
1 'polypeptide(L)'
;MNVYGDEVCEVDYQGWEAFSDIHFLRIIQPEAEAQDVEISEIEDISQPKLIVSWQQLEDYPNFEEANKVGIELSFDEYYSYLEKHPIEGDKLVDWHFWEQNIEYSNYPICGEKMELVFQLYSDGNSPFIGCRTAHVHITQCQNHKHQLAFSWSSLWGDR
;
A
#
# COMPACT_ATOMS: atom_id res chain seq x y z
N MET A 1 37.30 5.56 21.72
CA MET A 1 36.10 4.98 22.34
C MET A 1 35.07 4.94 21.22
N ASN A 2 34.95 3.78 20.57
CA ASN A 2 34.09 3.64 19.39
C ASN A 2 32.65 3.58 19.87
N VAL A 3 31.86 4.58 19.49
CA VAL A 3 30.41 4.53 19.61
C VAL A 3 29.94 3.83 18.33
N TYR A 4 29.84 2.51 18.37
CA TYR A 4 28.94 1.81 17.46
C TYR A 4 27.55 2.18 17.96
N GLY A 5 26.88 3.12 17.28
CA GLY A 5 25.46 3.34 17.50
C GLY A 5 24.75 2.09 17.04
N ASP A 6 23.97 1.47 17.92
CA ASP A 6 23.04 0.42 17.54
C ASP A 6 22.13 1.00 16.46
N GLU A 7 22.33 0.58 15.20
CA GLU A 7 21.43 0.93 14.10
C GLU A 7 20.07 0.34 14.44
N VAL A 8 19.16 1.24 14.83
CA VAL A 8 17.77 0.92 15.10
C VAL A 8 17.18 0.30 13.84
N CYS A 9 16.84 -0.99 13.91
CA CYS A 9 16.41 -1.76 12.75
C CYS A 9 14.89 -1.67 12.58
N GLU A 10 14.39 -1.75 11.34
CA GLU A 10 12.94 -1.84 11.02
C GLU A 10 12.22 -2.90 11.87
N VAL A 11 12.94 -3.98 12.18
CA VAL A 11 12.45 -5.10 12.99
C VAL A 11 12.08 -4.66 14.41
N ASP A 12 12.84 -3.73 15.00
CA ASP A 12 12.63 -3.28 16.38
C ASP A 12 11.32 -2.48 16.52
N TYR A 13 10.84 -1.92 15.40
CA TYR A 13 9.61 -1.13 15.33
C TYR A 13 8.46 -1.87 14.65
N GLN A 14 8.65 -3.16 14.37
CA GLN A 14 7.67 -3.99 13.68
C GLN A 14 7.22 -3.35 12.37
N GLY A 15 8.18 -2.91 11.55
CA GLY A 15 7.90 -2.19 10.31
C GLY A 15 7.04 -2.93 9.29
N TRP A 16 6.84 -4.24 9.44
CA TRP A 16 5.88 -4.99 8.65
C TRP A 16 4.41 -4.76 9.07
N GLU A 17 4.14 -4.24 10.28
CA GLU A 17 2.79 -4.01 10.80
C GLU A 17 2.15 -2.77 10.19
N ALA A 18 0.84 -2.88 9.93
CA ALA A 18 0.08 -1.88 9.17
C ALA A 18 -0.05 -0.50 9.85
N PHE A 19 0.20 -0.45 11.16
CA PHE A 19 0.11 0.73 12.03
C PHE A 19 1.40 0.98 12.81
N SER A 20 2.54 0.49 12.32
CA SER A 20 3.84 0.72 12.94
C SER A 20 4.22 2.21 12.94
N ASP A 21 5.00 2.61 13.94
CA ASP A 21 5.43 4.02 14.12
C ASP A 21 6.48 4.48 13.08
N ILE A 22 6.92 3.59 12.19
CA ILE A 22 7.90 3.92 11.13
C ILE A 22 7.27 4.52 9.88
N HIS A 23 5.95 4.40 9.72
CA HIS A 23 5.22 4.96 8.60
C HIS A 23 4.31 6.10 9.08
N PHE A 24 4.26 7.18 8.31
CA PHE A 24 3.39 8.31 8.60
C PHE A 24 2.44 8.58 7.43
N LEU A 25 1.15 8.36 7.67
CA LEU A 25 0.08 8.70 6.74
C LEU A 25 -0.78 9.81 7.34
N ARG A 26 -1.14 10.80 6.52
CA ARG A 26 -2.01 11.90 6.92
C ARG A 26 -3.03 12.23 5.85
N ILE A 27 -4.26 12.47 6.28
CA ILE A 27 -5.31 13.08 5.45
C ILE A 27 -5.18 14.59 5.61
N ILE A 28 -4.91 15.29 4.50
CA ILE A 28 -4.79 16.74 4.47
C ILE A 28 -6.07 17.36 3.91
N GLN A 29 -6.51 18.48 4.50
CA GLN A 29 -7.57 19.30 3.90
C GLN A 29 -6.90 20.34 2.99
N PRO A 30 -7.16 20.33 1.68
CA PRO A 30 -6.43 21.16 0.72
C PRO A 30 -6.64 22.67 0.94
N GLU A 31 -7.76 23.05 1.57
CA GLU A 31 -8.13 24.45 1.82
C GLU A 31 -7.76 24.93 3.24
N ALA A 32 -7.17 24.07 4.07
CA ALA A 32 -6.74 24.46 5.41
C ALA A 32 -5.46 25.31 5.38
N GLU A 33 -5.28 26.14 6.42
CA GLU A 33 -4.01 26.84 6.60
C GLU A 33 -2.86 25.85 6.75
N ALA A 34 -1.82 26.04 5.95
CA ALA A 34 -0.59 25.26 6.06
C ALA A 34 0.06 25.51 7.42
N GLN A 35 0.50 24.44 8.08
CA GLN A 35 1.38 24.57 9.24
C GLN A 35 2.78 24.89 8.75
N ASP A 36 3.39 25.94 9.30
CA ASP A 36 4.83 26.13 9.17
C ASP A 36 5.52 25.02 9.97
N VAL A 37 6.10 24.07 9.25
CA VAL A 37 6.89 22.98 9.82
C VAL A 37 8.31 23.12 9.29
N GLU A 38 9.29 23.16 10.19
CA GLU A 38 10.69 23.02 9.81
C GLU A 38 10.91 21.61 9.28
N ILE A 39 11.12 21.49 7.97
CA ILE A 39 11.55 20.24 7.35
C ILE A 39 13.05 20.15 7.63
N SER A 40 13.47 19.12 8.37
CA SER A 40 14.89 18.80 8.53
C SER A 40 15.56 18.72 7.16
N GLU A 41 16.80 19.20 7.05
CA GLU A 41 17.61 19.08 5.82
C GLU A 41 17.92 17.60 5.55
N ILE A 42 16.96 16.89 4.96
CA ILE A 42 17.12 15.52 4.49
C ILE A 42 17.62 15.61 3.06
N GLU A 43 18.84 15.11 2.82
CA GLU A 43 19.36 14.93 1.47
C GLU A 43 18.45 13.94 0.70
N ASP A 44 18.23 14.17 -0.60
CA ASP A 44 17.41 13.33 -1.48
C ASP A 44 15.89 13.26 -1.19
N ILE A 45 15.28 14.34 -0.68
CA ILE A 45 13.81 14.44 -0.68
C ILE A 45 13.26 14.42 -2.11
N SER A 46 12.42 13.42 -2.38
CA SER A 46 11.67 13.33 -3.63
C SER A 46 10.71 14.50 -3.79
N GLN A 47 10.70 15.12 -4.98
CA GLN A 47 9.76 16.19 -5.29
C GLN A 47 8.32 15.67 -5.28
N PRO A 48 7.37 16.43 -4.69
CA PRO A 48 5.97 16.03 -4.69
C PRO A 48 5.44 15.94 -6.12
N LYS A 49 4.68 14.88 -6.40
CA LYS A 49 4.00 14.69 -7.69
C LYS A 49 2.49 14.86 -7.51
N LEU A 50 1.85 15.46 -8.50
CA LEU A 50 0.40 15.64 -8.54
C LEU A 50 -0.23 14.66 -9.51
N ILE A 51 -1.30 14.00 -9.08
CA ILE A 51 -2.15 13.20 -9.98
C ILE A 51 -3.08 14.15 -10.72
N VAL A 52 -2.94 14.21 -12.05
CA VAL A 52 -3.65 15.19 -12.89
C VAL A 52 -4.84 14.60 -13.66
N SER A 53 -4.95 13.27 -13.72
CA SER A 53 -6.01 12.57 -14.45
C SER A 53 -6.13 11.12 -13.98
N TRP A 54 -7.29 10.52 -14.23
CA TRP A 54 -7.56 9.11 -13.97
C TRP A 54 -8.05 8.42 -15.24
N GLN A 55 -7.64 7.17 -15.42
CA GLN A 55 -8.23 6.26 -16.40
C GLN A 55 -9.05 5.22 -15.63
N GLN A 56 -10.34 5.13 -15.93
CA GLN A 56 -11.19 4.09 -15.37
C GLN A 56 -10.89 2.75 -16.05
N LEU A 57 -10.70 1.70 -15.24
CA LEU A 57 -10.49 0.32 -15.68
C LEU A 57 -11.45 -0.60 -14.92
N GLU A 58 -11.70 -1.79 -15.47
CA GLU A 58 -12.42 -2.85 -14.75
C GLU A 58 -11.39 -3.76 -14.08
N ASP A 59 -11.45 -3.83 -12.75
CA ASP A 59 -10.54 -4.65 -11.94
C ASP A 59 -11.29 -5.78 -11.24
N TYR A 60 -10.59 -6.89 -11.03
CA TYR A 60 -11.14 -8.13 -10.50
C TYR A 60 -10.21 -8.73 -9.44
N PRO A 61 -10.74 -9.57 -8.53
CA PRO A 61 -9.93 -10.19 -7.49
C PRO A 61 -8.80 -11.04 -8.04
N ASN A 62 -7.82 -11.37 -7.19
CA ASN A 62 -6.92 -12.47 -7.51
C ASN A 62 -7.69 -13.80 -7.50
N PHE A 63 -7.04 -14.87 -7.95
CA PHE A 63 -7.69 -16.19 -8.02
C PHE A 63 -8.21 -16.72 -6.68
N GLU A 64 -7.48 -16.52 -5.58
CA GLU A 64 -7.91 -16.99 -4.26
C GLU A 64 -9.17 -16.28 -3.77
N GLU A 65 -9.30 -14.99 -4.09
CA GLU A 65 -10.47 -14.17 -3.74
C GLU A 65 -11.63 -14.36 -4.72
N ALA A 66 -11.32 -14.57 -6.01
CA ALA A 66 -12.30 -14.83 -7.06
C ALA A 66 -13.21 -16.01 -6.69
N ASN A 67 -12.60 -17.12 -6.25
CA ASN A 67 -13.34 -18.29 -5.79
C ASN A 67 -14.24 -17.96 -4.58
N LYS A 68 -13.80 -17.09 -3.66
CA LYS A 68 -14.58 -16.72 -2.46
C LYS A 68 -15.79 -15.84 -2.80
N VAL A 69 -15.72 -15.07 -3.88
CA VAL A 69 -16.83 -14.24 -4.37
C VAL A 69 -17.69 -14.92 -5.44
N GLY A 70 -17.44 -16.21 -5.72
CA GLY A 70 -18.25 -17.01 -6.63
C GLY A 70 -17.94 -16.82 -8.11
N ILE A 71 -16.73 -16.36 -8.44
CA ILE A 71 -16.22 -16.36 -9.82
C ILE A 71 -15.65 -17.75 -10.11
N GLU A 72 -16.33 -18.50 -10.97
CA GLU A 72 -15.87 -19.79 -11.46
C GLU A 72 -15.17 -19.62 -12.81
N LEU A 73 -13.89 -19.96 -12.88
CA LEU A 73 -13.09 -19.86 -14.10
C LEU A 73 -12.95 -21.25 -14.74
N SER A 74 -13.14 -21.34 -16.06
CA SER A 74 -12.74 -22.52 -16.81
C SER A 74 -11.21 -22.64 -16.90
N PHE A 75 -10.72 -23.81 -17.28
CA PHE A 75 -9.28 -24.05 -17.46
C PHE A 75 -8.66 -23.10 -18.50
N ASP A 76 -9.40 -22.76 -19.56
CA ASP A 76 -8.92 -21.88 -20.62
C ASP A 76 -8.90 -20.40 -20.17
N GLU A 77 -9.81 -20.01 -19.28
CA GLU A 77 -9.87 -18.65 -18.71
C GLU A 77 -8.84 -18.43 -17.60
N TYR A 78 -8.45 -19.49 -16.88
CA TYR A 78 -7.59 -19.41 -15.70
C TYR A 78 -6.29 -18.62 -15.93
N TYR A 79 -5.51 -19.00 -16.95
CA TYR A 79 -4.24 -18.31 -17.23
C TYR A 79 -4.44 -16.89 -17.71
N SER A 80 -5.45 -16.66 -18.56
CA SER A 80 -5.79 -15.34 -19.05
C SER A 80 -6.27 -14.40 -17.94
N TYR A 81 -6.90 -14.96 -16.89
CA TYR A 81 -7.35 -14.22 -15.72
C TYR A 81 -6.17 -13.83 -14.82
N LEU A 82 -5.29 -14.79 -14.50
CA LEU A 82 -4.11 -14.54 -13.67
C LEU A 82 -3.17 -13.48 -14.26
N GLU A 83 -3.03 -13.45 -15.59
CA GLU A 83 -2.19 -12.47 -16.27
C GLU A 83 -2.77 -11.04 -16.24
N LYS A 84 -4.07 -10.89 -15.93
CA LYS A 84 -4.78 -9.60 -16.03
C LYS A 84 -5.28 -9.08 -14.69
N HIS A 85 -5.48 -9.95 -13.70
CA HIS A 85 -6.20 -9.64 -12.48
C HIS A 85 -5.49 -10.17 -11.23
N PRO A 86 -5.38 -9.34 -10.17
CA PRO A 86 -5.78 -7.93 -10.12
C PRO A 86 -4.89 -7.06 -11.02
N ILE A 87 -5.35 -5.86 -11.38
CA ILE A 87 -4.54 -4.92 -12.14
C ILE A 87 -3.35 -4.47 -11.29
N GLU A 88 -2.15 -4.68 -11.82
CA GLU A 88 -0.88 -4.20 -11.26
C GLU A 88 -0.74 -2.67 -11.47
N GLY A 89 0.03 -2.01 -10.60
CA GLY A 89 0.39 -0.59 -10.77
C GLY A 89 -0.28 0.35 -9.77
N ASP A 90 -0.15 1.66 -10.04
CA ASP A 90 -0.76 2.71 -9.24
C ASP A 90 -2.28 2.76 -9.47
N LYS A 91 -3.08 2.65 -8.40
CA LYS A 91 -4.55 2.72 -8.52
C LYS A 91 -5.25 3.28 -7.29
N LEU A 92 -6.45 3.79 -7.53
CA LEU A 92 -7.40 4.26 -6.52
C LEU A 92 -8.49 3.19 -6.38
N VAL A 93 -8.72 2.71 -5.16
CA VAL A 93 -9.72 1.68 -4.80
C VAL A 93 -9.57 0.33 -5.55
N ASP A 94 -10.63 -0.49 -5.50
CA ASP A 94 -10.74 -1.85 -6.06
C ASP A 94 -9.90 -2.93 -5.36
N TRP A 95 -9.46 -3.95 -6.09
CA TRP A 95 -8.86 -5.17 -5.55
C TRP A 95 -7.37 -4.97 -5.28
N HIS A 96 -6.83 -5.52 -4.20
CA HIS A 96 -5.40 -5.40 -3.92
C HIS A 96 -4.60 -6.26 -4.90
N PHE A 97 -3.51 -5.73 -5.45
CA PHE A 97 -2.50 -6.57 -6.07
C PHE A 97 -1.55 -7.07 -4.98
N TRP A 98 -1.58 -8.38 -4.72
CA TRP A 98 -0.70 -9.03 -3.74
C TRP A 98 0.42 -9.75 -4.48
N GLU A 99 1.66 -9.43 -4.16
CA GLU A 99 2.84 -10.14 -4.69
C GLU A 99 2.99 -11.54 -4.08
N GLN A 100 2.55 -11.69 -2.84
CA GLN A 100 2.64 -12.93 -2.07
C GLN A 100 1.26 -13.34 -1.55
N ASN A 101 1.14 -13.61 -0.25
CA ASN A 101 -0.09 -13.98 0.39
C ASN A 101 -1.02 -12.77 0.55
N ILE A 102 -2.32 -13.05 0.60
CA ILE A 102 -3.34 -12.04 0.92
C ILE A 102 -3.23 -11.65 2.39
N GLU A 103 -3.01 -10.36 2.65
CA GLU A 103 -2.76 -9.85 4.00
C GLU A 103 -3.58 -8.58 4.28
N TYR A 104 -4.87 -8.76 4.52
CA TYR A 104 -5.74 -7.66 4.93
C TYR A 104 -5.41 -7.18 6.34
N SER A 105 -5.30 -5.86 6.50
CA SER A 105 -5.27 -5.21 7.80
C SER A 105 -6.68 -5.05 8.37
N ASN A 106 -6.81 -5.20 9.68
CA ASN A 106 -8.03 -4.90 10.41
C ASN A 106 -7.88 -3.60 11.19
N TYR A 107 -8.97 -2.84 11.30
CA TYR A 107 -8.98 -1.62 12.08
C TYR A 107 -8.82 -1.93 13.58
N PRO A 108 -7.87 -1.33 14.31
CA PRO A 108 -7.54 -1.73 15.67
C PRO A 108 -8.65 -1.48 16.70
N ILE A 109 -9.59 -0.56 16.42
CA ILE A 109 -10.68 -0.23 17.35
C ILE A 109 -11.92 -1.11 17.13
N CYS A 110 -12.39 -1.26 15.88
CA CYS A 110 -13.62 -2.02 15.58
C CYS A 110 -13.37 -3.44 15.08
N GLY A 111 -12.14 -3.77 14.71
CA GLY A 111 -11.76 -5.09 14.18
C GLY A 111 -12.21 -5.37 12.74
N GLU A 112 -12.86 -4.43 12.07
CA GLU A 112 -13.31 -4.61 10.68
C GLU A 112 -12.14 -4.56 9.71
N LYS A 113 -12.25 -5.36 8.64
CA LYS A 113 -11.32 -5.33 7.51
C LYS A 113 -11.24 -3.92 6.92
N MET A 114 -10.03 -3.45 6.68
CA MET A 114 -9.80 -2.21 5.96
C MET A 114 -9.88 -2.45 4.45
N GLU A 115 -10.37 -1.46 3.71
CA GLU A 115 -10.51 -1.54 2.25
C GLU A 115 -9.45 -0.68 1.57
N LEU A 116 -9.06 -1.08 0.36
CA LEU A 116 -8.08 -0.35 -0.44
C LEU A 116 -8.58 1.07 -0.72
N VAL A 117 -7.75 2.06 -0.41
CA VAL A 117 -7.92 3.43 -0.86
C VAL A 117 -6.95 3.71 -1.99
N PHE A 118 -5.68 3.39 -1.80
CA PHE A 118 -4.66 3.67 -2.79
C PHE A 118 -3.63 2.55 -2.84
N GLN A 119 -3.18 2.21 -4.05
CA GLN A 119 -2.04 1.34 -4.27
C GLN A 119 -0.97 2.13 -5.02
N LEU A 120 0.27 2.00 -4.57
CA LEU A 120 1.45 2.55 -5.24
C LEU A 120 2.36 1.42 -5.66
N TYR A 121 2.88 1.49 -6.87
CA TYR A 121 3.81 0.52 -7.41
C TYR A 121 5.21 1.11 -7.55
N SER A 122 6.22 0.32 -7.16
CA SER A 122 7.63 0.76 -7.13
C SER A 122 8.14 1.19 -8.50
N ASP A 123 7.69 0.52 -9.56
CA ASP A 123 8.12 0.79 -10.94
C ASP A 123 7.09 1.70 -11.67
N GLY A 124 6.12 2.23 -10.92
CA GLY A 124 5.11 3.16 -11.38
C GLY A 124 5.56 4.62 -11.30
N ASN A 125 4.66 5.49 -10.83
CA ASN A 125 4.90 6.94 -10.79
C ASN A 125 5.57 7.41 -9.49
N SER A 126 5.75 6.52 -8.50
CA SER A 126 6.35 6.87 -7.22
C SER A 126 7.86 7.11 -7.35
N PRO A 127 8.40 8.23 -6.81
CA PRO A 127 9.83 8.52 -6.89
C PRO A 127 10.68 7.68 -5.95
N PHE A 128 10.08 6.99 -4.96
CA PHE A 128 10.83 6.13 -4.05
C PHE A 128 9.90 5.10 -3.38
N ILE A 129 10.01 3.84 -3.80
CA ILE A 129 9.70 2.68 -2.97
C ILE A 129 10.99 1.86 -3.00
N GLY A 130 11.71 1.83 -1.88
CA GLY A 130 13.09 1.30 -1.79
C GLY A 130 13.26 -0.18 -2.12
N CYS A 131 12.17 -0.88 -2.43
CA CYS A 131 12.14 -2.27 -2.86
C CYS A 131 11.68 -2.32 -4.32
N ARG A 132 12.49 -2.90 -5.20
CA ARG A 132 12.08 -3.22 -6.58
C ARG A 132 10.93 -4.22 -6.54
N THR A 133 9.97 -4.08 -7.46
CA THR A 133 8.78 -4.94 -7.56
C THR A 133 8.02 -5.01 -6.23
N ALA A 134 7.65 -3.85 -5.70
CA ALA A 134 6.88 -3.73 -4.47
C ALA A 134 5.61 -2.92 -4.67
N HIS A 135 4.55 -3.38 -4.02
CA HIS A 135 3.27 -2.74 -3.95
C HIS A 135 3.05 -2.23 -2.53
N VAL A 136 2.79 -0.94 -2.40
CA VAL A 136 2.34 -0.31 -1.16
C VAL A 136 0.83 -0.19 -1.23
N HIS A 137 0.14 -0.59 -0.17
CA HIS A 137 -1.30 -0.47 -0.03
C HIS A 137 -1.63 0.49 1.11
N ILE A 138 -2.41 1.51 0.78
CA ILE A 138 -3.02 2.43 1.73
C ILE A 138 -4.47 2.02 1.88
N THR A 139 -4.86 1.60 3.08
CA THR A 139 -6.21 1.10 3.36
C THR A 139 -6.93 1.95 4.40
N GLN A 140 -8.25 1.87 4.43
CA GLN A 140 -9.09 2.60 5.36
C GLN A 140 -10.32 1.79 5.80
N CYS A 141 -10.71 1.93 7.06
CA CYS A 141 -11.96 1.38 7.57
C CYS A 141 -13.18 2.07 6.91
N GLN A 142 -14.23 1.32 6.59
CA GLN A 142 -15.46 1.90 6.06
C GLN A 142 -16.19 2.78 7.08
N ASN A 143 -16.13 2.43 8.36
CA ASN A 143 -16.82 3.13 9.44
C ASN A 143 -15.97 4.20 10.14
N HIS A 144 -14.64 4.14 10.01
CA HIS A 144 -13.71 5.05 10.71
C HIS A 144 -12.75 5.73 9.72
N LYS A 145 -13.16 6.88 9.20
CA LYS A 145 -12.46 7.62 8.11
C LYS A 145 -11.27 8.48 8.54
N HIS A 146 -10.91 8.44 9.81
CA HIS A 146 -9.88 9.33 10.38
C HIS A 146 -8.50 8.67 10.48
N GLN A 147 -8.39 7.38 10.19
CA GLN A 147 -7.15 6.62 10.30
C GLN A 147 -6.93 5.81 9.02
N LEU A 148 -5.69 5.79 8.56
CA LEU A 148 -5.22 5.01 7.43
C LEU A 148 -4.26 3.94 7.94
N ALA A 149 -4.12 2.85 7.18
CA ALA A 149 -3.11 1.84 7.38
C ALA A 149 -2.16 1.81 6.17
N PHE A 150 -0.90 1.54 6.44
CA PHE A 150 0.15 1.37 5.44
C PHE A 150 0.62 -0.07 5.47
N SER A 151 0.51 -0.80 4.37
CA SER A 151 1.13 -2.12 4.23
C SER A 151 1.90 -2.20 2.92
N TRP A 152 2.77 -3.19 2.79
CA TRP A 152 3.49 -3.44 1.55
C TRP A 152 3.65 -4.93 1.30
N SER A 153 3.78 -5.30 0.03
CA SER A 153 4.14 -6.65 -0.41
C SER A 153 5.19 -6.57 -1.51
N SER A 154 6.20 -7.42 -1.47
CA SER A 154 7.20 -7.54 -2.53
C SER A 154 7.60 -8.99 -2.77
N LEU A 155 8.18 -9.28 -3.93
CA LEU A 155 8.67 -10.63 -4.26
C LEU A 155 9.90 -11.06 -3.46
N TRP A 156 10.58 -10.15 -2.76
CA TRP A 156 11.87 -10.40 -2.09
C TRP A 156 11.86 -10.14 -0.57
N GLY A 157 10.69 -9.85 0.00
CA GLY A 157 10.51 -9.73 1.44
C GLY A 157 10.11 -11.07 2.04
N ASP A 158 11.07 -11.84 2.55
CA ASP A 158 10.77 -12.92 3.48
C ASP A 158 10.47 -12.30 4.86
N ARG A 159 9.39 -12.75 5.50
CA ARG A 159 9.09 -12.50 6.91
C ARG A 159 10.11 -13.18 7.83
#